data_AF-A0A955LPW1-F1
#
_entry.id   AF-A0A955LPW1-F1
#
_cell.length_a   1.000
_cell.length_b   1.000
_cell.length_c   1.000
_cell.angle_alpha   90.00
_cell.angle_beta   90.00
_cell.angle_gamma   90.00
#
_symmetry.space_group_name_H-M   'P 1'
#
loop_
_entity.id
_entity.type
_entity.pdbx_description
1 polymer ?
#
loop_
_entity_poly.entity_id
_entity_poly.type
_entity_poly.pdbx_seq_one_letter_code
_entity_poly.pdbx_strand_id
1 'polypeptide(L)'
;MNTPYPALKWTKLFFLATLIPATILCFFAVGSLEKESAYLEKEFRTQLQNEILAVHAQLNRILMDTHDDLERALTYPKLERTTAQKLYRRYPAVEVVYMTSRERKLTFPPPATKQPKEQAFREWFPAIINDTFAMRPYAKNYRRDLVDKDTIVFSNFVAENRSGIIPLDINGELKLVYWEFRDDGRVTGCLISDDWLRREFAKVIVNPVTENRLLTILDGQARPLKPIKGEEYRDWRQVYLSKEISRTLPNWKIAAYLVNTKMFAERGGRIHRISLAMVLAMGLLIVFGGFLVIQALVQRVNLAQQKASFAAKVSHELKTPLTSIRLFCEMLLKHENPPADKTRRYLGHILFETKRLSKLINNVLDFTALDKKKYRYEMQVFDAAVFLRELIDAQTDRLRVEGFTVDVEIAAGQMPVYGDEAALAQAVVNILSNAEKYSPAEKRITVTVRRDDRWITIDIVDRGVGVPPPLREKIFEEFYRVDERLSARQSGTGLGLAIARRIVEDHNGRLTCHPQQPGTLFRIELPAHRS
;
A
#
# COMPACT_ATOMS: atom_id res chain seq x y z
N MET A 1 -11.99 -39.93 19.84
CA MET A 1 -11.50 -38.58 20.19
C MET A 1 -10.77 -38.01 18.98
N ASN A 2 -11.48 -37.33 18.08
CA ASN A 2 -10.89 -36.61 16.94
C ASN A 2 -11.04 -35.13 17.22
N THR A 3 -9.93 -34.44 17.46
CA THR A 3 -9.92 -32.99 17.71
C THR A 3 -10.17 -32.23 16.40
N PRO A 4 -11.11 -31.27 16.34
CA PRO A 4 -11.42 -30.51 15.13
C PRO A 4 -10.55 -29.26 15.09
N TYR A 5 -9.24 -29.39 14.79
CA TYR A 5 -8.36 -28.22 14.69
C TYR A 5 -7.43 -28.17 13.46
N PRO A 6 -7.84 -28.58 12.24
CA PRO A 6 -7.04 -28.28 11.05
C PRO A 6 -6.97 -26.76 10.81
N ALA A 7 -8.06 -26.02 11.07
CA ALA A 7 -8.14 -24.58 10.85
C ALA A 7 -7.07 -23.77 11.62
N LEU A 8 -6.76 -24.16 12.86
CA LEU A 8 -5.81 -23.43 13.72
C LEU A 8 -4.34 -23.62 13.30
N LYS A 9 -4.01 -24.75 12.66
CA LYS A 9 -2.66 -24.99 12.11
C LYS A 9 -2.43 -24.15 10.85
N TRP A 10 -3.43 -24.09 9.96
CA TRP A 10 -3.32 -23.32 8.71
C TRP A 10 -3.33 -21.82 8.95
N THR A 11 -4.09 -21.31 9.94
CA THR A 11 -4.02 -19.88 10.31
C THR A 11 -2.67 -19.51 10.89
N LYS A 12 -2.07 -20.34 11.76
CA LYS A 12 -0.72 -20.09 12.28
C LYS A 12 0.35 -20.11 11.18
N LEU A 13 0.28 -21.05 10.24
CA LEU A 13 1.21 -21.11 9.10
C LEU A 13 1.06 -19.87 8.21
N PHE A 14 -0.17 -19.43 7.96
CA PHE A 14 -0.46 -18.24 7.17
C PHE A 14 0.05 -16.96 7.84
N PHE A 15 -0.14 -16.82 9.16
CA PHE A 15 0.42 -15.71 9.93
C PHE A 15 1.95 -15.70 9.88
N LEU A 16 2.61 -16.85 10.03
CA LEU A 16 4.08 -16.91 9.88
C LEU A 16 4.53 -16.53 8.47
N ALA A 17 3.85 -17.04 7.44
CA ALA A 17 4.20 -16.80 6.04
C ALA A 17 3.99 -15.36 5.59
N THR A 18 3.17 -14.57 6.30
CA THR A 18 2.84 -13.18 5.95
C THR A 18 3.54 -12.16 6.85
N LEU A 19 3.65 -12.44 8.14
CA LEU A 19 4.24 -11.51 9.11
C LEU A 19 5.76 -11.40 8.93
N ILE A 20 6.44 -12.51 8.64
CA ILE A 20 7.91 -12.55 8.49
C ILE A 20 8.39 -11.73 7.27
N PRO A 21 7.80 -11.87 6.07
CA PRO A 21 8.16 -11.01 4.95
C PRO A 21 7.86 -9.54 5.21
N ALA A 22 6.76 -9.23 5.90
CA ALA A 22 6.38 -7.85 6.22
C ALA A 22 7.38 -7.18 7.17
N THR A 23 7.84 -7.89 8.21
CA THR A 23 8.88 -7.36 9.11
C THR A 23 10.23 -7.22 8.41
N ILE A 24 10.59 -8.14 7.52
CA ILE A 24 11.81 -8.03 6.70
C ILE A 24 11.73 -6.81 5.77
N LEU A 25 10.61 -6.60 5.08
CA LEU A 25 10.40 -5.42 4.24
C LEU A 25 10.45 -4.12 5.05
N CYS A 26 9.88 -4.11 6.26
CA CYS A 26 9.93 -2.95 7.14
C CYS A 26 11.39 -2.64 7.57
N PHE A 27 12.17 -3.68 7.90
CA PHE A 27 13.59 -3.54 8.24
C PHE A 27 14.41 -2.97 7.07
N PHE A 28 14.20 -3.47 5.85
CA PHE A 28 14.87 -2.93 4.65
C PHE A 28 14.41 -1.50 4.32
N ALA A 29 13.14 -1.17 4.53
CA ALA A 29 12.62 0.18 4.32
C ALA A 29 13.26 1.20 5.29
N VAL A 30 13.52 0.80 6.55
CA VAL A 30 14.24 1.63 7.53
C VAL A 30 15.71 1.75 7.15
N GLY A 31 16.39 0.66 6.81
CA GLY A 31 17.80 0.71 6.38
C GLY A 31 18.03 1.52 5.10
N SER A 32 17.00 1.72 4.28
CA SER A 32 17.06 2.59 3.09
C SER A 32 17.10 4.09 3.43
N LEU A 33 16.54 4.50 4.57
CA LEU A 33 16.46 5.92 4.98
C LEU A 33 17.83 6.55 5.23
N GLU A 34 18.67 5.85 5.99
CA GLU A 34 20.01 6.32 6.35
C GLU A 34 20.90 6.43 5.11
N LYS A 35 20.71 5.51 4.16
CA LYS A 35 21.47 5.50 2.90
C LYS A 35 21.03 6.62 1.95
N GLU A 36 19.72 6.89 1.84
CA GLU A 36 19.20 7.90 0.92
C GLU A 36 19.50 9.33 1.39
N SER A 37 19.34 9.60 2.69
CA SER A 37 19.72 10.90 3.27
C SER A 37 21.21 11.20 3.12
N ALA A 38 22.07 10.21 3.39
CA ALA A 38 23.51 10.32 3.17
C ALA A 38 23.87 10.50 1.69
N TYR A 39 23.13 9.85 0.78
CA TYR A 39 23.32 10.00 -0.66
C TYR A 39 22.98 11.42 -1.13
N LEU A 40 21.82 11.95 -0.72
CA LEU A 40 21.39 13.31 -1.06
C LEU A 40 22.35 14.37 -0.50
N GLU A 41 22.85 14.18 0.72
CA GLU A 41 23.87 15.07 1.29
C GLU A 41 25.16 15.04 0.46
N LYS A 42 25.62 13.84 0.08
CA LYS A 42 26.81 13.67 -0.75
C LYS A 42 26.66 14.35 -2.12
N GLU A 43 25.53 14.14 -2.79
CA GLU A 43 25.23 14.75 -4.08
C GLU A 43 25.20 16.29 -3.99
N PHE A 44 24.51 16.82 -2.98
CA PHE A 44 24.47 18.26 -2.73
C PHE A 44 25.86 18.85 -2.45
N ARG A 45 26.67 18.15 -1.65
CA ARG A 45 28.05 18.55 -1.35
C ARG A 45 28.90 18.60 -2.62
N THR A 46 28.77 17.62 -3.52
CA THR A 46 29.46 17.61 -4.82
C THR A 46 29.02 18.77 -5.71
N GLN A 47 27.72 19.04 -5.80
CA GLN A 47 27.20 20.18 -6.55
C GLN A 47 27.77 21.50 -6.03
N LEU A 48 27.80 21.67 -4.71
CA LEU A 48 28.33 22.87 -4.06
C LEU A 48 29.84 23.02 -4.23
N GLN A 49 30.60 21.91 -4.20
CA GLN A 49 32.03 21.92 -4.53
C GLN A 49 32.28 22.39 -5.97
N ASN A 50 31.50 21.90 -6.93
CA ASN A 50 31.62 22.32 -8.33
C ASN A 50 31.30 23.81 -8.51
N GLU A 51 30.30 24.31 -7.80
CA GLU A 51 29.97 25.73 -7.81
C GLU A 51 31.09 26.59 -7.21
N ILE A 52 31.66 26.19 -6.07
CA ILE A 52 32.83 26.85 -5.48
C ILE A 52 34.01 26.85 -6.45
N LEU A 53 34.25 25.75 -7.17
CA LEU A 53 35.31 25.66 -8.17
C LEU A 53 35.07 26.59 -9.36
N ALA A 54 33.83 26.73 -9.83
CA ALA A 54 33.49 27.65 -10.90
C ALA A 54 33.73 29.12 -10.48
N VAL A 55 33.28 29.50 -9.27
CA VAL A 55 33.54 30.83 -8.71
C VAL A 55 35.04 31.06 -8.53
N HIS A 56 35.77 30.08 -8.00
CA HIS A 56 37.22 30.14 -7.85
C HIS A 56 37.95 30.36 -9.18
N ALA A 57 37.53 29.69 -10.24
CA ALA A 57 38.09 29.88 -11.58
C ALA A 57 37.80 31.28 -12.13
N GLN A 58 36.59 31.81 -11.92
CA GLN A 58 36.23 33.17 -12.34
C GLN A 58 37.02 34.24 -11.59
N LEU A 59 37.20 34.09 -10.27
CA LEU A 59 37.99 35.03 -9.46
C LEU A 59 39.48 35.02 -9.86
N ASN A 60 40.06 33.85 -10.10
CA ASN A 60 41.43 33.76 -10.58
C ASN A 60 41.58 34.33 -12.00
N ARG A 61 40.56 34.16 -12.86
CA ARG A 61 40.54 34.80 -14.18
C ARG A 61 40.55 36.33 -14.05
N ILE A 62 39.76 36.92 -13.16
CA ILE A 62 39.80 38.38 -12.91
C ILE A 62 41.22 38.81 -12.51
N LEU A 63 41.89 38.08 -11.62
CA LEU A 63 43.27 38.41 -11.22
C LEU A 63 44.27 38.30 -12.37
N MET A 64 44.15 37.27 -13.22
CA MET A 64 44.98 37.09 -14.41
C MET A 64 44.73 38.18 -15.45
N ASP A 65 43.47 38.44 -15.80
CA ASP A 65 43.09 39.50 -16.75
C ASP A 65 43.59 40.88 -16.24
N THR A 66 43.54 41.12 -14.93
CA THR A 66 44.09 42.34 -14.32
C THR A 66 45.60 42.42 -14.46
N HIS A 67 46.31 41.31 -14.26
CA HIS A 67 47.76 41.26 -14.46
C HIS A 67 48.12 41.62 -15.91
N ASP A 68 47.48 40.97 -16.88
CA ASP A 68 47.71 41.20 -18.31
C ASP A 68 47.33 42.63 -18.75
N ASP A 69 46.25 43.18 -18.18
CA ASP A 69 45.85 44.56 -18.43
C ASP A 69 46.86 45.56 -17.87
N LEU A 70 47.39 45.32 -16.67
CA LEU A 70 48.39 46.17 -16.04
C LEU A 70 49.75 46.10 -16.74
N GLU A 71 50.16 44.91 -17.20
CA GLU A 71 51.38 44.72 -17.99
C GLU A 71 51.34 45.52 -19.29
N ARG A 72 50.21 45.49 -20.01
CA ARG A 72 49.99 46.31 -21.21
C ARG A 72 49.85 47.80 -20.89
N ALA A 73 49.25 48.14 -19.75
CA ALA A 73 48.99 49.53 -19.39
C ALA A 73 50.24 50.27 -18.94
N LEU A 74 51.17 49.61 -18.27
CA LEU A 74 52.30 50.29 -17.59
C LEU A 74 53.55 50.45 -18.46
N THR A 75 53.49 50.12 -19.75
CA THR A 75 54.59 50.20 -20.72
C THR A 75 54.90 51.65 -21.16
N TYR A 76 55.34 52.50 -20.22
CA TYR A 76 55.77 53.87 -20.52
C TYR A 76 57.26 54.07 -20.24
N PRO A 77 58.03 54.74 -21.14
CA PRO A 77 59.46 55.01 -20.93
C PRO A 77 59.76 55.93 -19.74
N LYS A 78 58.80 56.79 -19.40
CA LYS A 78 58.89 57.76 -18.29
C LYS A 78 57.51 57.97 -17.69
N LEU A 79 57.42 57.85 -16.37
CA LEU A 79 56.19 58.07 -15.62
C LEU A 79 56.11 59.54 -15.20
N GLU A 80 55.32 60.33 -15.94
CA GLU A 80 55.00 61.72 -15.62
C GLU A 80 53.59 61.87 -15.05
N ARG A 81 53.32 62.98 -14.36
CA ARG A 81 52.03 63.21 -13.69
C ARG A 81 50.83 63.15 -14.64
N THR A 82 51.00 63.63 -15.88
CA THR A 82 49.97 63.58 -16.93
C THR A 82 49.68 62.14 -17.37
N THR A 83 50.71 61.30 -17.49
CA THR A 83 50.59 59.86 -17.79
C THR A 83 49.92 59.11 -16.64
N ALA A 84 50.31 59.38 -15.39
CA ALA A 84 49.67 58.79 -14.21
C ALA A 84 48.17 59.14 -14.13
N GLN A 85 47.80 60.39 -14.39
CA GLN A 85 46.38 60.80 -14.43
C GLN A 85 45.58 60.10 -15.53
N LYS A 86 46.18 59.85 -16.71
CA LYS A 86 45.54 59.07 -17.77
C LYS A 86 45.32 57.62 -17.32
N LEU A 87 46.30 57.02 -16.65
CA LEU A 87 46.21 55.66 -16.12
C LEU A 87 45.11 55.53 -15.07
N TYR A 88 45.06 56.44 -14.08
CA TYR A 88 44.01 56.43 -13.05
C TYR A 88 42.59 56.57 -13.63
N ARG A 89 42.43 57.34 -14.72
CA ARG A 89 41.13 57.49 -15.41
C ARG A 89 40.77 56.28 -16.28
N ARG A 90 41.77 55.65 -16.90
CA ARG A 90 41.57 54.57 -17.86
C ARG A 90 41.42 53.20 -17.20
N TYR A 91 42.12 52.98 -16.08
CA TYR A 91 42.20 51.70 -15.40
C TYR A 91 41.71 51.85 -13.95
N PRO A 92 40.43 51.52 -13.67
CA PRO A 92 39.85 51.61 -12.32
C PRO A 92 40.55 50.75 -11.27
N ALA A 93 41.28 49.71 -11.70
CA ALA A 93 42.10 48.86 -10.84
C ALA A 93 43.32 49.57 -10.27
N VAL A 94 43.80 50.66 -10.91
CA VAL A 94 45.04 51.34 -10.54
C VAL A 94 44.75 52.43 -9.51
N GLU A 95 45.30 52.27 -8.29
CA GLU A 95 45.16 53.24 -7.21
C GLU A 95 46.32 54.25 -7.16
N VAL A 96 47.56 53.76 -7.20
CA VAL A 96 48.79 54.57 -7.22
C VAL A 96 49.79 53.91 -8.15
N VAL A 97 50.33 54.65 -9.12
CA VAL A 97 51.44 54.14 -9.95
C VAL A 97 52.78 54.55 -9.37
N TYR A 98 53.80 53.71 -9.53
CA TYR A 98 55.15 54.00 -9.06
C TYR A 98 56.22 53.59 -10.06
N MET A 99 57.37 54.24 -9.95
CA MET A 99 58.57 53.93 -10.72
C MET A 99 59.79 54.10 -9.83
N THR A 100 60.79 53.23 -10.00
CA THR A 100 62.07 53.30 -9.29
C THR A 100 63.22 53.72 -10.20
N SER A 101 64.33 54.14 -9.60
CA SER A 101 65.62 54.27 -10.27
C SER A 101 66.30 52.90 -10.39
N ARG A 102 67.41 52.84 -11.13
CA ARG A 102 68.29 51.64 -11.19
C ARG A 102 68.82 51.21 -9.82
N GLU A 103 68.96 52.17 -8.89
CA GLU A 103 69.35 51.94 -7.49
C GLU A 103 68.14 51.58 -6.60
N ARG A 104 66.99 51.24 -7.19
CA ARG A 104 65.73 50.89 -6.50
C ARG A 104 65.16 52.01 -5.61
N LYS A 105 65.54 53.27 -5.84
CA LYS A 105 64.96 54.42 -5.13
C LYS A 105 63.68 54.89 -5.83
N LEU A 106 62.65 55.24 -5.08
CA LEU A 106 61.37 55.69 -5.64
C LEU A 106 61.51 57.04 -6.37
N THR A 107 61.33 57.04 -7.70
CA THR A 107 61.40 58.22 -8.56
C THR A 107 60.02 58.83 -8.84
N PHE A 108 58.97 58.00 -8.83
CA PHE A 108 57.58 58.43 -8.94
C PHE A 108 56.72 57.61 -7.96
N PRO A 109 55.76 58.20 -7.21
CA PRO A 109 55.38 59.62 -7.17
C PRO A 109 56.50 60.54 -6.67
N PRO A 110 56.59 61.82 -7.09
CA PRO A 110 57.67 62.72 -6.65
C PRO A 110 57.52 63.10 -5.16
N PRO A 111 58.61 63.46 -4.44
CA PRO A 111 58.56 63.85 -3.03
C PRO A 111 57.59 64.99 -2.71
N ALA A 112 57.42 65.93 -3.64
CA ALA A 112 56.53 67.09 -3.49
C ALA A 112 55.07 66.82 -3.93
N THR A 113 54.63 65.56 -3.99
CA THR A 113 53.24 65.24 -4.35
C THR A 113 52.26 65.79 -3.31
N LYS A 114 51.14 66.37 -3.79
CA LYS A 114 50.05 66.88 -2.97
C LYS A 114 48.88 65.89 -2.84
N GLN A 115 48.99 64.71 -3.45
CA GLN A 115 47.93 63.70 -3.37
C GLN A 115 48.11 62.84 -2.11
N PRO A 116 47.11 62.77 -1.21
CA PRO A 116 47.23 62.03 0.05
C PRO A 116 47.59 60.55 -0.13
N LYS A 117 47.02 59.90 -1.16
CA LYS A 117 47.31 58.48 -1.46
C LYS A 117 48.75 58.25 -1.92
N GLU A 118 49.30 59.18 -2.71
CA GLU A 118 50.70 59.12 -3.15
C GLU A 118 51.67 59.43 -1.99
N GLN A 119 51.31 60.34 -1.09
CA GLN A 119 52.07 60.62 0.14
C GLN A 119 52.12 59.37 1.03
N ALA A 120 50.96 58.78 1.32
CA ALA A 120 50.87 57.54 2.08
C ALA A 120 51.69 56.43 1.43
N PHE A 121 51.58 56.23 0.10
CA PHE A 121 52.39 55.25 -0.63
C PHE A 121 53.90 55.44 -0.41
N ARG A 122 54.38 56.70 -0.47
CA ARG A 122 55.80 57.01 -0.25
C ARG A 122 56.27 56.68 1.16
N GLU A 123 55.41 56.80 2.17
CA GLU A 123 55.74 56.53 3.58
C GLU A 123 56.01 55.04 3.83
N TRP A 124 55.23 54.15 3.22
CA TRP A 124 55.40 52.69 3.42
C TRP A 124 56.18 52.00 2.28
N PHE A 125 56.49 52.67 1.17
CA PHE A 125 57.31 52.10 0.09
C PHE A 125 58.66 51.48 0.56
N PRO A 126 59.40 52.05 1.53
CA PRO A 126 60.60 51.42 2.06
C PRO A 126 60.36 50.03 2.65
N ALA A 127 59.17 49.74 3.18
CA ALA A 127 58.81 48.41 3.67
C ALA A 127 58.76 47.36 2.55
N ILE A 128 58.38 47.75 1.31
CA ILE A 128 58.39 46.86 0.14
C ILE A 128 59.81 46.37 -0.18
N ILE A 129 60.80 47.26 -0.05
CA ILE A 129 62.20 46.98 -0.42
C ILE A 129 62.95 46.29 0.72
N ASN A 130 62.68 46.67 1.97
CA ASN A 130 63.50 46.28 3.12
C ASN A 130 62.92 45.15 3.96
N ASP A 131 61.59 44.93 3.97
CA ASP A 131 60.94 43.94 4.83
C ASP A 131 60.01 43.05 4.02
N THR A 132 60.50 41.86 3.67
CA THR A 132 59.72 40.87 2.92
C THR A 132 59.08 39.84 3.85
N PHE A 133 58.52 40.27 4.98
CA PHE A 133 57.59 39.44 5.73
C PHE A 133 56.20 40.06 5.79
N ALA A 134 55.65 40.31 4.61
CA ALA A 134 54.31 40.85 4.43
C ALA A 134 53.16 39.87 4.71
N MET A 135 53.43 38.72 5.34
CA MET A 135 52.41 37.76 5.76
C MET A 135 52.41 37.48 7.26
N ARG A 136 53.21 38.12 8.13
CA ARG A 136 53.29 37.72 9.57
C ARG A 136 51.93 37.49 10.27
N PRO A 137 50.90 38.34 10.10
CA PRO A 137 49.57 38.11 10.67
C PRO A 137 48.78 36.97 9.99
N TYR A 138 49.03 36.74 8.70
CA TYR A 138 48.33 35.79 7.84
C TYR A 138 49.02 34.42 7.69
N ALA A 139 50.31 34.32 8.01
CA ALA A 139 51.18 33.15 7.91
C ALA A 139 51.01 32.17 9.08
N LYS A 140 50.39 32.60 10.20
CA LYS A 140 50.05 31.71 11.32
C LYS A 140 49.19 30.51 10.90
N ASN A 141 48.46 30.63 9.80
CA ASN A 141 47.58 29.60 9.23
C ASN A 141 48.09 29.00 7.90
N TYR A 142 49.27 29.40 7.43
CA TYR A 142 49.90 28.74 6.29
C TYR A 142 50.44 27.37 6.71
N ARG A 143 50.36 26.37 5.81
CA ARG A 143 51.00 25.07 6.02
C ARG A 143 52.49 25.27 6.28
N ARG A 144 52.97 24.78 7.44
CA ARG A 144 54.37 24.89 7.89
C ARG A 144 55.38 24.31 6.89
N ASP A 145 54.91 23.42 6.04
CA ASP A 145 55.63 22.68 5.00
C ASP A 145 55.94 23.51 3.73
N LEU A 146 55.37 24.71 3.58
CA LEU A 146 55.57 25.57 2.40
C LEU A 146 56.31 26.88 2.67
N VAL A 147 56.62 27.17 3.94
CA VAL A 147 57.34 28.39 4.33
C VAL A 147 58.68 27.96 4.90
N ASP A 148 59.68 27.84 4.03
CA ASP A 148 61.06 27.72 4.48
C ASP A 148 61.42 29.01 5.23
N LYS A 149 61.90 28.88 6.48
CA LYS A 149 61.96 29.99 7.44
C LYS A 149 62.92 31.09 7.04
N ASP A 150 63.82 30.84 6.09
CA ASP A 150 64.96 31.71 5.84
C ASP A 150 65.05 32.33 4.42
N THR A 151 64.10 32.12 3.49
CA THR A 151 64.42 32.45 2.07
C THR A 151 63.30 32.94 1.15
N ILE A 152 62.45 33.90 1.57
CA ILE A 152 61.63 34.63 0.58
C ILE A 152 61.77 36.14 0.80
N VAL A 153 62.84 36.71 0.24
CA VAL A 153 63.09 38.16 0.21
C VAL A 153 62.52 38.73 -1.10
N PHE A 154 62.14 40.01 -1.13
CA PHE A 154 61.57 40.71 -2.29
C PHE A 154 62.44 40.51 -3.53
N SER A 155 63.76 40.43 -3.34
CA SER A 155 64.73 40.07 -4.38
C SER A 155 64.48 38.71 -5.04
N ASN A 156 63.97 37.71 -4.32
CA ASN A 156 63.77 36.34 -4.82
C ASN A 156 62.49 36.23 -5.67
N PHE A 157 61.36 36.81 -5.21
CA PHE A 157 60.13 36.91 -6.02
C PHE A 157 60.35 37.66 -7.33
N VAL A 158 61.21 38.66 -7.26
CA VAL A 158 61.50 39.58 -8.32
C VAL A 158 62.54 38.99 -9.30
N ALA A 159 63.47 38.14 -8.83
CA ALA A 159 64.49 37.52 -9.67
C ALA A 159 63.99 36.44 -10.64
N GLU A 160 62.88 35.77 -10.34
CA GLU A 160 62.40 34.61 -11.13
C GLU A 160 61.42 34.99 -12.26
N ASN A 161 60.75 36.15 -12.19
CA ASN A 161 59.73 36.59 -13.16
C ASN A 161 59.97 38.03 -13.62
N ARG A 162 59.46 38.40 -14.81
CA ARG A 162 59.56 39.78 -15.33
C ARG A 162 58.48 40.73 -14.78
N SER A 163 57.35 40.19 -14.35
CA SER A 163 56.22 40.93 -13.80
C SER A 163 55.46 40.07 -12.80
N GLY A 164 54.63 40.67 -11.95
CA GLY A 164 53.81 39.92 -10.99
C GLY A 164 52.95 40.77 -10.07
N ILE A 165 52.03 40.13 -9.36
CA ILE A 165 51.23 40.74 -8.30
C ILE A 165 51.63 40.11 -6.97
N ILE A 166 52.01 40.93 -6.00
CA ILE A 166 52.35 40.47 -4.65
C ILE A 166 51.36 41.03 -3.61
N PRO A 167 50.94 40.21 -2.63
CA PRO A 167 50.24 40.69 -1.46
C PRO A 167 51.20 41.35 -0.47
N LEU A 168 50.78 42.49 0.09
CA LEU A 168 51.49 43.23 1.11
C LEU A 168 50.56 43.53 2.29
N ASP A 169 50.90 43.09 3.49
CA ASP A 169 50.20 43.50 4.71
C ASP A 169 50.81 44.79 5.26
N ILE A 170 50.00 45.85 5.31
CA ILE A 170 50.38 47.13 5.91
C ILE A 170 49.43 47.39 7.08
N ASN A 171 49.94 47.28 8.30
CA ASN A 171 49.18 47.54 9.54
C ASN A 171 47.85 46.74 9.65
N GLY A 172 47.79 45.52 9.11
CA GLY A 172 46.59 44.68 9.13
C GLY A 172 45.65 44.88 7.94
N GLU A 173 46.04 45.71 6.97
CA GLU A 173 45.37 45.86 5.69
C GLU A 173 46.14 45.18 4.57
N LEU A 174 45.50 44.24 3.89
CA LEU A 174 46.04 43.63 2.68
C LEU A 174 45.99 44.62 1.52
N LYS A 175 47.15 44.91 0.94
CA LYS A 175 47.35 45.69 -0.28
C LYS A 175 47.91 44.78 -1.36
N LEU A 176 47.48 44.96 -2.61
CA LEU A 176 48.02 44.22 -3.74
C LEU A 176 48.89 45.15 -4.57
N VAL A 177 50.15 44.76 -4.79
CA VAL A 177 51.12 45.55 -5.55
C VAL A 177 51.49 44.79 -6.80
N TYR A 178 51.17 45.36 -7.96
CA TYR A 178 51.69 44.92 -9.25
C TYR A 178 53.06 45.54 -9.47
N TRP A 179 54.00 44.75 -9.98
CA TRP A 179 55.36 45.17 -10.33
C TRP A 179 55.80 44.56 -11.65
N GLU A 180 56.69 45.26 -12.34
CA GLU A 180 57.29 44.85 -13.61
C GLU A 180 58.71 45.39 -13.72
N PHE A 181 59.63 44.52 -14.11
CA PHE A 181 61.00 44.88 -14.44
C PHE A 181 61.12 45.43 -15.86
N ARG A 182 61.78 46.57 -15.95
CA ARG A 182 62.15 47.18 -17.22
C ARG A 182 63.53 46.70 -17.64
N ASP A 183 63.75 46.60 -18.95
CA ASP A 183 65.04 46.21 -19.54
C ASP A 183 66.19 47.18 -19.16
N ASP A 184 65.86 48.40 -18.73
CA ASP A 184 66.81 49.40 -18.27
C ASP A 184 67.18 49.29 -16.77
N GLY A 185 66.72 48.24 -16.08
CA GLY A 185 66.99 47.96 -14.66
C GLY A 185 66.09 48.71 -13.67
N ARG A 186 65.05 49.40 -14.15
CA ARG A 186 64.03 50.05 -13.28
C ARG A 186 62.87 49.09 -12.98
N VAL A 187 62.13 49.38 -11.92
CA VAL A 187 60.85 48.71 -11.61
C VAL A 187 59.74 49.72 -11.79
N THR A 188 58.72 49.34 -12.56
CA THR A 188 57.46 50.09 -12.65
C THR A 188 56.36 49.24 -12.06
N GLY A 189 55.37 49.86 -11.43
CA GLY A 189 54.26 49.10 -10.87
C GLY A 189 53.10 49.97 -10.46
N CYS A 190 52.11 49.35 -9.85
CA CYS A 190 51.02 50.06 -9.23
C CYS A 190 50.43 49.34 -8.02
N LEU A 191 49.88 50.11 -7.11
CA LEU A 191 48.95 49.63 -6.10
C LEU A 191 47.60 49.35 -6.76
N ILE A 192 47.07 48.15 -6.55
CA ILE A 192 45.73 47.75 -7.01
C ILE A 192 44.70 48.21 -5.98
N SER A 193 43.62 48.84 -6.44
CA SER A 193 42.55 49.36 -5.60
C SER A 193 41.75 48.24 -4.93
N ASP A 194 41.73 48.24 -3.59
CA ASP A 194 40.91 47.31 -2.78
C ASP A 194 39.41 47.49 -3.06
N ASP A 195 38.94 48.74 -3.17
CA ASP A 195 37.56 49.06 -3.51
C ASP A 195 37.13 48.47 -4.87
N TRP A 196 38.01 48.57 -5.87
CA TRP A 196 37.75 47.98 -7.19
C TRP A 196 37.72 46.46 -7.10
N LEU A 197 38.72 45.85 -6.45
CA LEU A 197 38.82 44.39 -6.31
C LEU A 197 37.58 43.81 -5.62
N ARG A 198 37.18 44.41 -4.49
CA ARG A 198 35.97 44.01 -3.74
C ARG A 198 34.72 44.11 -4.60
N ARG A 199 34.57 45.17 -5.39
CA ARG A 199 33.43 45.35 -6.31
C ARG A 199 33.41 44.30 -7.41
N GLU A 200 34.53 44.03 -8.06
CA GLU A 200 34.59 43.02 -9.13
C GLU A 200 34.33 41.61 -8.58
N PHE A 201 34.93 41.27 -7.44
CA PHE A 201 34.74 39.97 -6.79
C PHE A 201 33.28 39.79 -6.33
N ALA A 202 32.66 40.85 -5.82
CA ALA A 202 31.25 40.82 -5.45
C ALA A 202 30.32 40.50 -6.64
N LYS A 203 30.67 40.90 -7.87
CA LYS A 203 29.83 40.62 -9.06
C LYS A 203 29.81 39.14 -9.46
N VAL A 204 30.84 38.37 -9.13
CA VAL A 204 30.98 36.96 -9.50
C VAL A 204 29.84 36.11 -8.93
N ILE A 205 29.43 36.39 -7.70
CA ILE A 205 28.29 35.70 -7.07
C ILE A 205 27.00 36.47 -7.40
N VAL A 206 26.24 35.96 -8.37
CA VAL A 206 24.95 36.52 -8.79
C VAL A 206 23.85 36.21 -7.77
N ASN A 207 23.72 34.93 -7.37
CA ASN A 207 22.73 34.46 -6.40
C ASN A 207 23.41 33.97 -5.11
N PRO A 208 23.70 34.88 -4.16
CA PRO A 208 24.39 34.52 -2.92
C PRO A 208 23.51 33.66 -2.01
N VAL A 209 22.20 33.84 -2.02
CA VAL A 209 21.26 33.12 -1.16
C VAL A 209 20.29 32.33 -2.01
N THR A 210 20.12 31.05 -1.68
CA THR A 210 19.02 30.21 -2.14
C THR A 210 18.30 29.62 -0.93
N GLU A 211 17.24 28.86 -1.16
CA GLU A 211 16.48 28.17 -0.11
C GLU A 211 17.37 27.25 0.76
N ASN A 212 18.43 26.66 0.18
CA ASN A 212 19.21 25.60 0.83
C ASN A 212 20.65 25.99 1.13
N ARG A 213 21.18 27.03 0.47
CA ARG A 213 22.57 27.47 0.68
C ARG A 213 22.75 28.98 0.64
N LEU A 214 23.79 29.42 1.32
CA LEU A 214 24.37 30.75 1.20
C LEU A 214 25.80 30.61 0.69
N LEU A 215 26.13 31.27 -0.41
CA LEU A 215 27.47 31.35 -1.00
C LEU A 215 27.96 32.79 -0.91
N THR A 216 29.15 32.99 -0.35
CA THR A 216 29.75 34.31 -0.18
C THR A 216 31.27 34.26 -0.35
N ILE A 217 31.86 35.41 -0.63
CA ILE A 217 33.31 35.60 -0.59
C ILE A 217 33.62 36.35 0.69
N LEU A 218 34.52 35.76 1.48
CA LEU A 218 35.07 36.32 2.70
C LEU A 218 36.41 36.98 2.37
N ASP A 219 36.60 38.21 2.82
CA ASP A 219 37.89 38.89 2.76
C ASP A 219 38.90 38.29 3.75
N GLY A 220 40.13 38.77 3.74
CA GLY A 220 41.21 38.30 4.64
C GLY A 220 40.92 38.48 6.14
N GLN A 221 39.88 39.23 6.51
CA GLN A 221 39.40 39.41 7.89
C GLN A 221 38.13 38.59 8.16
N ALA A 222 37.79 37.64 7.28
CA ALA A 222 36.57 36.83 7.33
C ALA A 222 35.25 37.62 7.22
N ARG A 223 35.28 38.83 6.63
CA ARG A 223 34.08 39.64 6.41
C ARG A 223 33.51 39.38 5.02
N PRO A 224 32.19 39.22 4.86
CA PRO A 224 31.57 38.98 3.56
C PRO A 224 31.64 40.23 2.67
N LEU A 225 31.98 40.06 1.38
CA LEU A 225 32.07 41.16 0.41
C LEU A 225 30.70 41.78 0.05
N LYS A 226 29.64 40.98 0.09
CA LYS A 226 28.26 41.46 -0.04
C LYS A 226 27.59 41.40 1.33
N PRO A 227 26.98 42.49 1.82
CA PRO A 227 26.17 42.43 3.03
C PRO A 227 24.98 41.51 2.78
N ILE A 228 24.87 40.47 3.61
CA ILE A 228 23.76 39.53 3.57
C ILE A 228 22.64 40.17 4.40
N LYS A 229 21.51 40.50 3.77
CA LYS A 229 20.36 41.14 4.44
C LYS A 229 19.41 40.07 5.01
N GLY A 230 19.02 40.18 6.28
CA GLY A 230 17.96 39.37 6.93
C GLY A 230 18.31 38.88 8.35
N GLU A 231 17.32 38.80 9.24
CA GLU A 231 17.46 38.29 10.63
C GLU A 231 17.37 36.75 10.76
N GLU A 232 16.98 36.04 9.71
CA GLU A 232 16.72 34.58 9.75
C GLU A 232 17.97 33.69 9.74
N TYR A 233 19.18 34.27 9.77
CA TYR A 233 20.43 33.54 9.68
C TYR A 233 21.13 33.50 11.05
N ARG A 234 20.70 32.63 11.98
CA ARG A 234 21.41 32.42 13.27
C ARG A 234 22.45 31.29 13.24
N ASP A 235 22.39 30.39 12.25
CA ASP A 235 23.20 29.16 12.19
C ASP A 235 24.37 29.16 11.17
N TRP A 236 24.72 30.31 10.58
CA TRP A 236 25.89 30.48 9.70
C TRP A 236 27.25 30.35 10.42
N ARG A 237 27.26 29.95 11.70
CA ARG A 237 28.49 29.88 12.49
C ARG A 237 29.42 28.75 12.04
N GLN A 238 28.95 27.80 11.24
CA GLN A 238 29.78 26.74 10.68
C GLN A 238 29.78 26.76 9.15
N VAL A 239 30.98 26.99 8.61
CA VAL A 239 31.26 26.86 7.18
C VAL A 239 31.08 25.40 6.77
N TYR A 240 30.15 25.15 5.84
CA TYR A 240 29.91 23.79 5.33
C TYR A 240 30.99 23.38 4.34
N LEU A 241 31.36 24.29 3.44
CA LEU A 241 32.50 24.15 2.52
C LEU A 241 33.21 25.49 2.36
N SER A 242 34.53 25.46 2.25
CA SER A 242 35.28 26.65 1.81
C SER A 242 36.47 26.29 0.94
N LYS A 243 36.86 27.25 0.10
CA LYS A 243 38.08 27.18 -0.70
C LYS A 243 38.77 28.54 -0.71
N GLU A 244 40.08 28.55 -0.51
CA GLU A 244 40.90 29.76 -0.65
C GLU A 244 40.91 30.22 -2.11
N ILE A 245 40.84 31.54 -2.33
CA ILE A 245 40.71 32.11 -3.68
C ILE A 245 42.01 31.99 -4.46
N SER A 246 43.12 32.44 -3.90
CA SER A 246 44.43 32.42 -4.55
C SER A 246 45.54 32.62 -3.54
N ARG A 247 46.76 32.19 -3.89
CA ARG A 247 47.97 32.49 -3.11
C ARG A 247 48.27 33.99 -3.05
N THR A 248 47.81 34.77 -4.05
CA THR A 248 47.95 36.23 -4.09
C THR A 248 46.98 36.95 -3.16
N LEU A 249 45.95 36.27 -2.65
CA LEU A 249 44.95 36.81 -1.74
C LEU A 249 44.84 35.91 -0.49
N PRO A 250 45.82 36.00 0.43
CA PRO A 250 45.87 35.12 1.58
C PRO A 250 44.64 35.29 2.47
N ASN A 251 44.07 34.18 2.94
CA ASN A 251 42.88 34.12 3.79
C ASN A 251 41.56 34.58 3.16
N TRP A 252 41.57 35.04 1.91
CA TRP A 252 40.33 35.26 1.18
C TRP A 252 39.74 33.92 0.76
N LYS A 253 38.48 33.67 1.12
CA LYS A 253 37.84 32.37 0.94
C LYS A 253 36.48 32.51 0.29
N ILE A 254 36.17 31.58 -0.59
CA ILE A 254 34.79 31.30 -0.99
C ILE A 254 34.24 30.39 0.10
N ALA A 255 33.14 30.80 0.73
CA ALA A 255 32.50 30.04 1.79
C ALA A 255 31.06 29.74 1.41
N ALA A 256 30.65 28.49 1.63
CA ALA A 256 29.28 28.05 1.48
C ALA A 256 28.75 27.56 2.83
N TYR A 257 27.52 27.97 3.14
CA TYR A 257 26.79 27.65 4.36
C TYR A 257 25.48 26.96 4.01
N LEU A 258 25.04 26.04 4.86
CA LEU A 258 23.71 25.43 4.77
C LEU A 258 22.69 26.37 5.40
N VAL A 259 21.63 26.70 4.65
CA VAL A 259 20.50 27.52 5.16
C VAL A 259 19.43 26.63 5.77
N ASN A 260 19.16 25.48 5.16
CA ASN A 260 18.18 24.51 5.63
C ASN A 260 18.84 23.14 5.86
N THR A 261 19.25 22.86 7.10
CA THR A 261 19.81 21.56 7.51
C THR A 261 18.77 20.44 7.55
N LYS A 262 17.47 20.79 7.62
CA LYS A 262 16.37 19.82 7.67
C LYS A 262 15.96 19.29 6.30
N MET A 263 16.44 19.89 5.21
CA MET A 263 16.10 19.49 3.83
C MET A 263 16.35 17.99 3.57
N PHE A 264 17.48 17.47 4.05
CA PHE A 264 17.86 16.06 3.88
C PHE A 264 16.95 15.12 4.70
N ALA A 265 16.50 15.57 5.88
CA ALA A 265 15.60 14.80 6.74
C ALA A 265 14.16 14.76 6.20
N GLU A 266 13.65 15.87 5.68
CA GLU A 266 12.26 15.98 5.23
C GLU A 266 11.97 15.27 3.90
N ARG A 267 12.90 15.34 2.94
CA ARG A 267 12.76 14.62 1.65
C ARG A 267 12.81 13.12 1.85
N GLY A 268 13.78 12.62 2.61
CA GLY A 268 13.88 11.19 2.95
C GLY A 268 12.64 10.70 3.71
N GLY A 269 12.14 11.50 4.67
CA GLY A 269 10.96 11.14 5.44
C GLY A 269 9.64 11.08 4.63
N ARG A 270 9.50 11.85 3.55
CA ARG A 270 8.28 11.82 2.71
C ARG A 270 8.22 10.57 1.83
N ILE A 271 9.29 10.29 1.08
CA ILE A 271 9.36 9.11 0.20
C ILE A 271 9.20 7.84 1.03
N HIS A 272 9.83 7.80 2.21
CA HIS A 272 9.71 6.67 3.12
C HIS A 272 8.29 6.44 3.66
N ARG A 273 7.57 7.50 4.09
CA ARG A 273 6.19 7.34 4.56
C ARG A 273 5.30 6.73 3.48
N ILE A 274 5.51 7.11 2.22
CA ILE A 274 4.79 6.56 1.07
C ILE A 274 5.17 5.09 0.87
N SER A 275 6.47 4.77 0.85
CA SER A 275 6.96 3.39 0.70
C SER A 275 6.47 2.47 1.82
N LEU A 276 6.52 2.91 3.08
CA LEU A 276 6.01 2.16 4.23
C LEU A 276 4.50 1.94 4.14
N ALA A 277 3.73 2.97 3.79
CA ALA A 277 2.29 2.85 3.57
C ALA A 277 1.96 1.84 2.47
N MET A 278 2.73 1.82 1.38
CA MET A 278 2.55 0.87 0.28
C MET A 278 2.84 -0.58 0.71
N VAL A 279 3.90 -0.82 1.48
CA VAL A 279 4.23 -2.14 2.04
C VAL A 279 3.14 -2.63 2.99
N LEU A 280 2.66 -1.77 3.89
CA LEU A 280 1.57 -2.10 4.82
C LEU A 280 0.27 -2.40 4.06
N ALA A 281 -0.07 -1.60 3.05
CA ALA A 281 -1.24 -1.85 2.21
C ALA A 281 -1.14 -3.19 1.46
N MET A 282 0.03 -3.52 0.92
CA MET A 282 0.29 -4.81 0.26
C MET A 282 0.14 -5.98 1.25
N GLY A 283 0.70 -5.86 2.46
CA GLY A 283 0.56 -6.87 3.51
C GLY A 283 -0.92 -7.10 3.89
N LEU A 284 -1.69 -6.02 4.03
CA LEU A 284 -3.11 -6.09 4.36
C LEU A 284 -3.93 -6.75 3.24
N LEU A 285 -3.62 -6.46 1.97
CA LEU A 285 -4.22 -7.11 0.80
C LEU A 285 -3.94 -8.61 0.76
N ILE A 286 -2.70 -9.03 1.06
CA ILE A 286 -2.34 -10.45 1.11
C ILE A 286 -3.10 -11.17 2.22
N VAL A 287 -3.18 -10.58 3.42
CA VAL A 287 -3.93 -11.15 4.54
C VAL A 287 -5.41 -11.29 4.20
N PHE A 288 -6.00 -10.23 3.63
CA PHE A 288 -7.41 -10.23 3.22
C PHE A 288 -7.69 -11.26 2.11
N GLY A 289 -6.83 -11.32 1.09
CA GLY A 289 -6.94 -12.31 0.01
C GLY A 289 -6.83 -13.74 0.52
N GLY A 290 -5.88 -14.03 1.42
CA GLY A 290 -5.74 -15.35 2.04
C GLY A 290 -6.96 -15.74 2.88
N PHE A 291 -7.54 -14.81 3.62
CA PHE A 291 -8.77 -15.04 4.37
C PHE A 291 -9.94 -15.45 3.44
N LEU A 292 -10.13 -14.77 2.31
CA LEU A 292 -11.17 -15.10 1.34
C LEU A 292 -10.96 -16.50 0.72
N VAL A 293 -9.73 -16.87 0.39
CA VAL A 293 -9.40 -18.19 -0.15
C VAL A 293 -9.70 -19.29 0.88
N ILE A 294 -9.33 -19.09 2.15
CA ILE A 294 -9.62 -20.06 3.23
C ILE A 294 -11.13 -20.22 3.41
N GLN A 295 -11.89 -19.13 3.45
CA GLN A 295 -13.36 -19.17 3.50
C GLN A 295 -13.95 -19.98 2.34
N ALA A 296 -13.51 -19.72 1.11
CA ALA A 296 -13.97 -20.45 -0.07
C ALA A 296 -13.62 -21.95 -0.01
N LEU A 297 -12.44 -22.31 0.49
CA LEU A 297 -12.03 -23.71 0.67
C LEU A 297 -12.88 -24.42 1.72
N VAL A 298 -13.14 -23.78 2.86
CA VAL A 298 -13.96 -24.37 3.93
C VAL A 298 -15.37 -24.68 3.42
N GLN A 299 -15.98 -23.75 2.67
CA GLN A 299 -17.30 -23.98 2.07
C GLN A 299 -17.31 -25.17 1.11
N ARG A 300 -16.28 -25.30 0.26
CA ARG A 300 -16.16 -26.43 -0.68
C ARG A 300 -15.99 -27.77 0.06
N VAL A 301 -15.20 -27.79 1.13
CA VAL A 301 -15.00 -29.01 1.93
C VAL A 301 -16.30 -29.43 2.62
N ASN A 302 -17.04 -28.48 3.21
CA ASN A 302 -18.32 -28.77 3.86
C ASN A 302 -19.34 -29.35 2.86
N LEU A 303 -19.45 -28.76 1.67
CA LEU A 303 -20.35 -29.25 0.62
C LEU A 303 -19.93 -30.64 0.11
N ALA A 304 -18.63 -30.90 -0.03
CA ALA A 304 -18.13 -32.22 -0.39
C ALA A 304 -18.45 -33.27 0.69
N GLN A 305 -18.31 -32.92 1.97
CA GLN A 305 -18.68 -33.81 3.08
C GLN A 305 -20.18 -34.10 3.12
N GLN A 306 -21.05 -33.10 2.88
CA GLN A 306 -22.50 -33.29 2.79
C GLN A 306 -22.85 -34.27 1.66
N LYS A 307 -22.28 -34.09 0.46
CA LYS A 307 -22.49 -35.00 -0.68
C LYS A 307 -22.00 -36.42 -0.41
N ALA A 308 -20.85 -36.57 0.25
CA ALA A 308 -20.34 -37.88 0.64
C ALA A 308 -21.24 -38.55 1.69
N SER A 309 -21.71 -37.81 2.68
CA SER A 309 -22.64 -38.30 3.70
C SER A 309 -23.98 -38.72 3.08
N PHE A 310 -24.51 -37.94 2.15
CA PHE A 310 -25.69 -38.28 1.35
C PHE A 310 -25.52 -39.62 0.62
N ALA A 311 -24.44 -39.77 -0.15
CA ALA A 311 -24.18 -41.01 -0.90
C ALA A 311 -24.04 -42.24 0.02
N ALA A 312 -23.39 -42.08 1.18
CA ALA A 312 -23.25 -43.14 2.17
C ALA A 312 -24.62 -43.54 2.78
N LYS A 313 -25.47 -42.57 3.13
CA LYS A 313 -26.82 -42.81 3.65
C LYS A 313 -27.71 -43.50 2.61
N VAL A 314 -27.71 -43.04 1.37
CA VAL A 314 -28.47 -43.68 0.27
C VAL A 314 -28.05 -45.14 0.09
N SER A 315 -26.75 -45.41 0.09
CA SER A 315 -26.22 -46.77 -0.03
C SER A 315 -26.70 -47.67 1.13
N HIS A 316 -26.72 -47.15 2.35
CA HIS A 316 -27.19 -47.89 3.52
C HIS A 316 -28.69 -48.19 3.45
N GLU A 317 -29.52 -47.20 3.11
CA GLU A 317 -30.97 -47.35 3.00
C GLU A 317 -31.39 -48.26 1.83
N LEU A 318 -30.60 -48.36 0.76
CA LEU A 318 -30.82 -49.32 -0.34
C LEU A 318 -30.43 -50.76 0.05
N LYS A 319 -29.36 -50.94 0.85
CA LYS A 319 -28.84 -52.27 1.21
C LYS A 319 -29.83 -53.07 2.08
N THR A 320 -30.54 -52.40 2.99
CA THR A 320 -31.51 -53.02 3.90
C THR A 320 -32.67 -53.75 3.18
N PRO A 321 -33.49 -53.08 2.34
CA PRO A 321 -34.56 -53.74 1.59
C PRO A 321 -34.02 -54.80 0.63
N LEU A 322 -32.86 -54.56 -0.01
CA LEU A 322 -32.24 -55.54 -0.92
C LEU A 322 -31.85 -56.83 -0.18
N THR A 323 -31.32 -56.72 1.04
CA THR A 323 -30.98 -57.87 1.89
C THR A 323 -32.23 -58.64 2.29
N SER A 324 -33.33 -57.93 2.60
CA SER A 324 -34.61 -58.54 2.94
C SER A 324 -35.23 -59.30 1.75
N ILE A 325 -35.26 -58.68 0.56
CA ILE A 325 -35.71 -59.33 -0.67
C ILE A 325 -34.91 -60.61 -0.92
N ARG A 326 -33.57 -60.53 -0.83
CA ARG A 326 -32.69 -61.68 -1.02
C ARG A 326 -33.01 -62.81 -0.04
N LEU A 327 -33.18 -62.49 1.25
CA LEU A 327 -33.51 -63.47 2.28
C LEU A 327 -34.85 -64.19 1.97
N PHE A 328 -35.90 -63.46 1.59
CA PHE A 328 -37.19 -64.07 1.26
C PHE A 328 -37.12 -64.92 -0.01
N CYS A 329 -36.34 -64.52 -1.01
CA CYS A 329 -36.06 -65.35 -2.19
C CYS A 329 -35.30 -66.64 -1.81
N GLU A 330 -34.25 -66.55 -0.99
CA GLU A 330 -33.50 -67.71 -0.49
C GLU A 330 -34.40 -68.67 0.31
N MET A 331 -35.31 -68.15 1.14
CA MET A 331 -36.28 -68.97 1.88
C MET A 331 -37.30 -69.66 0.98
N LEU A 332 -37.72 -69.03 -0.12
CA LEU A 332 -38.59 -69.67 -1.12
C LEU A 332 -37.86 -70.80 -1.87
N LEU A 333 -36.58 -70.60 -2.21
CA LEU A 333 -35.76 -71.60 -2.91
C LEU A 333 -35.38 -72.80 -2.04
N LYS A 334 -35.27 -72.63 -0.72
CA LYS A 334 -34.87 -73.71 0.21
C LYS A 334 -35.95 -74.78 0.44
N HIS A 335 -37.20 -74.50 0.09
CA HIS A 335 -38.32 -75.43 0.26
C HIS A 335 -38.85 -75.87 -1.11
N GLU A 336 -38.78 -77.17 -1.42
CA GLU A 336 -39.27 -77.73 -2.69
C GLU A 336 -40.80 -77.60 -2.84
N ASN A 337 -41.56 -77.56 -1.74
CA ASN A 337 -43.01 -77.43 -1.76
C ASN A 337 -43.54 -76.68 -0.50
N PRO A 338 -43.30 -75.36 -0.37
CA PRO A 338 -43.75 -74.59 0.78
C PRO A 338 -45.29 -74.46 0.76
N PRO A 339 -45.95 -74.50 1.94
CA PRO A 339 -47.39 -74.29 2.03
C PRO A 339 -47.81 -73.00 1.32
N ALA A 340 -48.92 -73.03 0.57
CA ALA A 340 -49.38 -71.91 -0.24
C ALA A 340 -49.46 -70.58 0.54
N ASP A 341 -49.85 -70.63 1.82
CA ASP A 341 -49.93 -69.47 2.70
C ASP A 341 -48.55 -68.85 3.01
N LYS A 342 -47.52 -69.69 3.24
CA LYS A 342 -46.14 -69.22 3.45
C LYS A 342 -45.57 -68.59 2.18
N THR A 343 -45.81 -69.23 1.03
CA THR A 343 -45.38 -68.72 -0.28
C THR A 343 -46.00 -67.36 -0.56
N ARG A 344 -47.32 -67.23 -0.37
CA ARG A 344 -48.05 -65.97 -0.55
C ARG A 344 -47.53 -64.88 0.39
N ARG A 345 -47.21 -65.22 1.64
CA ARG A 345 -46.63 -64.27 2.61
C ARG A 345 -45.22 -63.81 2.20
N TYR A 346 -44.34 -64.70 1.77
CA TYR A 346 -42.98 -64.32 1.32
C TYR A 346 -43.01 -63.48 0.04
N LEU A 347 -43.83 -63.86 -0.94
CA LEU A 347 -44.05 -63.05 -2.14
C LEU A 347 -44.64 -61.67 -1.80
N GLY A 348 -45.54 -61.61 -0.83
CA GLY A 348 -46.08 -60.35 -0.30
C GLY A 348 -44.99 -59.46 0.32
N HIS A 349 -44.06 -60.03 1.09
CA HIS A 349 -42.92 -59.30 1.65
C HIS A 349 -41.95 -58.81 0.57
N ILE A 350 -41.64 -59.63 -0.44
CA ILE A 350 -40.81 -59.24 -1.58
C ILE A 350 -41.45 -58.05 -2.30
N LEU A 351 -42.73 -58.16 -2.68
CA LEU A 351 -43.46 -57.11 -3.37
C LEU A 351 -43.51 -55.80 -2.56
N PHE A 352 -43.69 -55.91 -1.24
CA PHE A 352 -43.66 -54.77 -0.34
C PHE A 352 -42.29 -54.05 -0.34
N GLU A 353 -41.18 -54.79 -0.18
CA GLU A 353 -39.84 -54.21 -0.20
C GLU A 353 -39.45 -53.67 -1.58
N THR A 354 -39.88 -54.30 -2.69
CA THR A 354 -39.67 -53.77 -4.04
C THR A 354 -40.37 -52.43 -4.24
N LYS A 355 -41.65 -52.31 -3.83
CA LYS A 355 -42.39 -51.04 -3.88
C LYS A 355 -41.71 -49.96 -3.04
N ARG A 356 -41.21 -50.33 -1.85
CA ARG A 356 -40.45 -49.43 -0.98
C ARG A 356 -39.15 -48.96 -1.64
N LEU A 357 -38.41 -49.87 -2.26
CA LEU A 357 -37.18 -49.56 -2.99
C LEU A 357 -37.43 -48.60 -4.15
N SER A 358 -38.46 -48.84 -4.96
CA SER A 358 -38.85 -47.94 -6.06
C SER A 358 -39.18 -46.52 -5.56
N LYS A 359 -39.92 -46.40 -4.45
CA LYS A 359 -40.20 -45.10 -3.84
C LYS A 359 -38.93 -44.39 -3.36
N LEU A 360 -37.96 -45.14 -2.82
CA LEU A 360 -36.68 -44.56 -2.38
C LEU A 360 -35.82 -44.09 -3.55
N ILE A 361 -35.76 -44.86 -4.64
CA ILE A 361 -35.06 -44.45 -5.86
C ILE A 361 -35.68 -43.19 -6.44
N ASN A 362 -37.01 -43.14 -6.56
CA ASN A 362 -37.70 -41.95 -7.08
C ASN A 362 -37.43 -40.72 -6.20
N ASN A 363 -37.52 -40.85 -4.87
CA ASN A 363 -37.21 -39.75 -3.96
C ASN A 363 -35.76 -39.26 -4.08
N VAL A 364 -34.79 -40.16 -4.30
CA VAL A 364 -33.39 -39.79 -4.54
C VAL A 364 -33.23 -39.08 -5.88
N LEU A 365 -33.89 -39.57 -6.94
CA LEU A 365 -33.88 -38.93 -8.26
C LEU A 365 -34.49 -37.54 -8.20
N ASP A 366 -35.67 -37.39 -7.60
CA ASP A 366 -36.35 -36.11 -7.39
C ASP A 366 -35.45 -35.14 -6.64
N PHE A 367 -34.83 -35.58 -5.53
CA PHE A 367 -33.93 -34.75 -4.76
C PHE A 367 -32.69 -34.30 -5.56
N THR A 368 -32.03 -35.23 -6.28
CA THR A 368 -30.86 -34.89 -7.11
C THR A 368 -31.20 -34.03 -8.33
N ALA A 369 -32.45 -34.11 -8.80
CA ALA A 369 -32.95 -33.26 -9.87
C ALA A 369 -33.17 -31.83 -9.37
N LEU A 370 -33.72 -31.66 -8.16
CA LEU A 370 -33.92 -30.38 -7.47
C LEU A 370 -32.61 -29.69 -7.04
N ASP A 371 -31.58 -30.44 -6.65
CA ASP A 371 -30.26 -29.89 -6.24
C ASP A 371 -29.45 -29.34 -7.43
N LYS A 372 -29.68 -29.88 -8.64
CA LYS A 372 -29.14 -29.28 -9.85
C LYS A 372 -30.06 -28.11 -10.22
N LYS A 373 -29.49 -26.94 -10.54
CA LYS A 373 -30.16 -25.84 -11.28
C LYS A 373 -30.72 -26.25 -12.67
N LYS A 374 -30.92 -27.54 -12.91
CA LYS A 374 -31.47 -28.16 -14.12
C LYS A 374 -32.94 -28.57 -13.95
N TYR A 375 -33.51 -28.61 -12.74
CA TYR A 375 -34.97 -28.72 -12.61
C TYR A 375 -35.58 -27.43 -13.17
N ARG A 376 -36.22 -27.52 -14.33
CA ARG A 376 -36.96 -26.41 -14.91
C ARG A 376 -38.40 -26.58 -14.45
N TYR A 377 -38.79 -25.84 -13.43
CA TYR A 377 -40.18 -25.71 -13.05
C TYR A 377 -40.97 -25.11 -14.21
N GLU A 378 -42.13 -25.70 -14.51
CA GLU A 378 -43.10 -25.16 -15.46
C GLU A 378 -43.96 -24.12 -14.73
N MET A 379 -43.37 -22.95 -14.49
CA MET A 379 -44.00 -21.89 -13.70
C MET A 379 -45.16 -21.25 -14.47
N GLN A 380 -46.36 -21.30 -13.89
CA GLN A 380 -47.56 -20.68 -14.42
C GLN A 380 -48.38 -20.00 -13.32
N VAL A 381 -49.26 -19.07 -13.70
CA VAL A 381 -50.24 -18.50 -12.77
C VAL A 381 -51.46 -19.40 -12.76
N PHE A 382 -51.82 -19.91 -11.58
CA PHE A 382 -53.01 -20.73 -11.39
C PHE A 382 -53.70 -20.40 -10.07
N ASP A 383 -54.98 -20.76 -9.94
CA ASP A 383 -55.74 -20.55 -8.70
C ASP A 383 -55.49 -21.69 -7.71
N ALA A 384 -54.78 -21.38 -6.62
CA ALA A 384 -54.46 -22.35 -5.58
C ALA A 384 -55.71 -22.95 -4.90
N ALA A 385 -56.84 -22.23 -4.85
CA ALA A 385 -58.06 -22.76 -4.27
C ALA A 385 -58.67 -23.89 -5.11
N VAL A 386 -58.63 -23.75 -6.45
CA VAL A 386 -59.11 -24.78 -7.39
C VAL A 386 -58.17 -25.98 -7.38
N PHE A 387 -56.88 -25.72 -7.57
CA PHE A 387 -55.82 -26.73 -7.55
C PHE A 387 -55.82 -27.59 -6.27
N LEU A 388 -55.84 -26.95 -5.09
CA LEU A 388 -55.81 -27.68 -3.82
C LEU A 388 -57.09 -28.48 -3.60
N ARG A 389 -58.25 -27.99 -4.07
CA ARG A 389 -59.50 -28.74 -3.97
C ARG A 389 -59.41 -30.04 -4.77
N GLU A 390 -59.01 -29.97 -6.03
CA GLU A 390 -58.84 -31.14 -6.90
C GLU A 390 -57.81 -32.12 -6.35
N LEU A 391 -56.67 -31.61 -5.87
CA LEU A 391 -55.62 -32.44 -5.28
C LEU A 391 -56.08 -33.14 -4.01
N ILE A 392 -56.72 -32.41 -3.09
CA ILE A 392 -57.17 -32.97 -1.81
C ILE A 392 -58.34 -33.94 -2.02
N ASP A 393 -59.26 -33.66 -2.94
CA ASP A 393 -60.35 -34.58 -3.28
C ASP A 393 -59.79 -35.92 -3.78
N ALA A 394 -58.82 -35.89 -4.70
CA ALA A 394 -58.15 -37.09 -5.19
C ALA A 394 -57.40 -37.86 -4.07
N GLN A 395 -56.81 -37.18 -3.09
CA GLN A 395 -56.19 -37.83 -1.94
C GLN A 395 -57.21 -38.34 -0.93
N THR A 396 -58.36 -37.67 -0.79
CA THR A 396 -59.42 -38.01 0.17
C THR A 396 -60.00 -39.38 -0.13
N ASP A 397 -60.24 -39.70 -1.40
CA ASP A 397 -60.73 -41.03 -1.79
C ASP A 397 -59.76 -42.13 -1.38
N ARG A 398 -58.45 -41.92 -1.58
CA ARG A 398 -57.41 -42.86 -1.13
C ARG A 398 -57.38 -42.98 0.39
N LEU A 399 -57.41 -41.86 1.09
CA LEU A 399 -57.31 -41.79 2.56
C LEU A 399 -58.55 -42.40 3.25
N ARG A 400 -59.74 -42.25 2.66
CA ARG A 400 -60.98 -42.88 3.15
C ARG A 400 -60.92 -44.41 3.11
N VAL A 401 -60.30 -45.00 2.09
CA VAL A 401 -60.07 -46.46 2.04
C VAL A 401 -59.23 -46.93 3.22
N GLU A 402 -58.28 -46.11 3.68
CA GLU A 402 -57.45 -46.36 4.86
C GLU A 402 -58.12 -45.91 6.18
N GLY A 403 -59.38 -45.47 6.15
CA GLY A 403 -60.19 -45.08 7.30
C GLY A 403 -59.94 -43.66 7.84
N PHE A 404 -59.38 -42.76 7.03
CA PHE A 404 -59.20 -41.36 7.38
C PHE A 404 -60.40 -40.48 7.05
N THR A 405 -60.68 -39.52 7.92
CA THR A 405 -61.57 -38.39 7.65
C THR A 405 -60.75 -37.16 7.31
N VAL A 406 -60.99 -36.55 6.16
CA VAL A 406 -60.31 -35.34 5.70
C VAL A 406 -61.32 -34.20 5.67
N ASP A 407 -61.09 -33.18 6.51
CA ASP A 407 -61.89 -31.95 6.55
C ASP A 407 -61.17 -30.85 5.77
N VAL A 408 -61.85 -30.23 4.81
CA VAL A 408 -61.25 -29.22 3.92
C VAL A 408 -62.00 -27.91 4.05
N GLU A 409 -61.29 -26.87 4.49
CA GLU A 409 -61.81 -25.50 4.63
C GLU A 409 -61.01 -24.55 3.75
N ILE A 410 -61.52 -24.24 2.56
CA ILE A 410 -60.89 -23.29 1.64
C ILE A 410 -61.70 -22.00 1.68
N ALA A 411 -61.05 -20.89 2.07
CA ALA A 411 -61.71 -19.59 2.08
C ALA A 411 -62.22 -19.19 0.68
N ALA A 412 -63.33 -18.47 0.63
CA ALA A 412 -63.91 -18.04 -0.64
C ALA A 412 -63.05 -16.95 -1.32
N GLY A 413 -63.01 -16.97 -2.66
CA GLY A 413 -62.29 -16.00 -3.48
C GLY A 413 -61.12 -16.62 -4.25
N GLN A 414 -60.64 -15.90 -5.27
CA GLN A 414 -59.51 -16.35 -6.09
C GLN A 414 -58.20 -16.27 -5.30
N MET A 415 -57.36 -17.29 -5.43
CA MET A 415 -56.06 -17.36 -4.76
C MET A 415 -54.93 -17.59 -5.79
N PRO A 416 -54.66 -16.62 -6.68
CA PRO A 416 -53.65 -16.80 -7.72
C PRO A 416 -52.25 -16.95 -7.10
N VAL A 417 -51.52 -17.98 -7.52
CA VAL A 417 -50.12 -18.24 -7.18
C VAL A 417 -49.34 -18.36 -8.49
N TYR A 418 -48.10 -17.89 -8.49
CA TYR A 418 -47.15 -18.16 -9.57
C TYR A 418 -46.26 -19.35 -9.16
N GLY A 419 -46.44 -20.50 -9.82
CA GLY A 419 -45.79 -21.74 -9.44
C GLY A 419 -45.92 -22.86 -10.46
N ASP A 420 -45.23 -23.97 -10.19
CA ASP A 420 -45.40 -25.24 -10.87
C ASP A 420 -46.39 -26.10 -10.08
N GLU A 421 -47.53 -26.37 -10.70
CA GLU A 421 -48.64 -27.09 -10.10
C GLU A 421 -48.26 -28.52 -9.68
N ALA A 422 -47.50 -29.23 -10.52
CA ALA A 422 -47.08 -30.60 -10.25
C ALA A 422 -46.07 -30.68 -9.11
N ALA A 423 -45.12 -29.74 -9.05
CA ALA A 423 -44.17 -29.65 -7.95
C ALA A 423 -44.88 -29.33 -6.63
N LEU A 424 -45.75 -28.32 -6.61
CA LEU A 424 -46.52 -27.97 -5.40
C LEU A 424 -47.45 -29.11 -4.97
N ALA A 425 -48.02 -29.88 -5.92
CA ALA A 425 -48.79 -31.07 -5.60
C ALA A 425 -47.95 -32.11 -4.86
N GLN A 426 -46.72 -32.34 -5.34
CA GLN A 426 -45.77 -33.24 -4.70
C GLN A 426 -45.43 -32.79 -3.26
N ALA A 427 -45.28 -31.49 -3.01
CA ALA A 427 -45.05 -30.96 -1.67
C ALA A 427 -46.23 -31.25 -0.72
N VAL A 428 -47.46 -30.96 -1.16
CA VAL A 428 -48.67 -31.23 -0.37
C VAL A 428 -48.89 -32.72 -0.13
N VAL A 429 -48.72 -33.56 -1.16
CA VAL A 429 -48.85 -35.02 -1.06
C VAL A 429 -47.81 -35.61 -0.11
N ASN A 430 -46.59 -35.08 -0.08
CA ASN A 430 -45.55 -35.50 0.87
C ASN A 430 -45.95 -35.22 2.33
N ILE A 431 -46.60 -34.07 2.59
CA ILE A 431 -47.10 -33.72 3.93
C ILE A 431 -48.31 -34.59 4.30
N LEU A 432 -49.28 -34.75 3.39
CA LEU A 432 -50.46 -35.62 3.61
C LEU A 432 -50.06 -37.08 3.85
N SER A 433 -49.07 -37.60 3.12
CA SER A 433 -48.54 -38.95 3.34
C SER A 433 -47.87 -39.10 4.71
N ASN A 434 -47.32 -38.02 5.29
CA ASN A 434 -46.81 -38.05 6.65
C ASN A 434 -47.94 -38.02 7.68
N ALA A 435 -48.95 -37.17 7.47
CA ALA A 435 -50.14 -37.13 8.33
C ALA A 435 -50.81 -38.51 8.42
N GLU A 436 -50.94 -39.20 7.29
CA GLU A 436 -51.44 -40.58 7.20
C GLU A 436 -50.60 -41.57 8.02
N LYS A 437 -49.28 -41.53 7.88
CA LYS A 437 -48.37 -42.47 8.57
C LYS A 437 -48.35 -42.25 10.08
N TYR A 438 -48.33 -41.00 10.53
CA TYR A 438 -48.06 -40.66 11.93
C TYR A 438 -49.33 -40.46 12.76
N SER A 439 -50.51 -40.72 12.19
CA SER A 439 -51.82 -40.64 12.88
C SER A 439 -52.54 -42.00 13.01
N PRO A 440 -51.94 -43.00 13.71
CA PRO A 440 -52.55 -44.32 13.83
C PRO A 440 -53.75 -44.37 14.78
N ALA A 441 -53.82 -43.48 15.77
CA ALA A 441 -54.86 -43.48 16.80
C ALA A 441 -56.11 -42.71 16.37
N GLU A 442 -55.93 -41.47 15.90
CA GLU A 442 -57.02 -40.62 15.44
C GLU A 442 -56.80 -40.25 13.97
N LYS A 443 -57.53 -40.92 13.08
CA LYS A 443 -57.38 -40.81 11.62
C LYS A 443 -58.13 -39.60 11.07
N ARG A 444 -57.72 -38.40 11.51
CA ARG A 444 -58.32 -37.13 11.07
C ARG A 444 -57.25 -36.17 10.58
N ILE A 445 -57.49 -35.60 9.41
CA ILE A 445 -56.64 -34.56 8.80
C ILE A 445 -57.52 -33.36 8.48
N THR A 446 -57.09 -32.17 8.85
CA THR A 446 -57.77 -30.92 8.52
C THR A 446 -56.87 -30.08 7.64
N VAL A 447 -57.37 -29.65 6.48
CA VAL A 447 -56.65 -28.75 5.58
C VAL A 447 -57.40 -27.43 5.51
N THR A 448 -56.75 -26.35 5.96
CA THR A 448 -57.31 -25.00 5.84
C THR A 448 -56.48 -24.17 4.87
N VAL A 449 -57.14 -23.47 3.94
CA VAL A 449 -56.49 -22.60 2.97
C VAL A 449 -57.05 -21.19 3.13
N ARG A 450 -56.16 -20.24 3.41
CA ARG A 450 -56.49 -18.83 3.62
C ARG A 450 -55.57 -17.95 2.78
N ARG A 451 -56.07 -16.78 2.39
CA ARG A 451 -55.30 -15.75 1.68
C ARG A 451 -55.31 -14.47 2.49
N ASP A 452 -54.15 -13.83 2.59
CA ASP A 452 -54.01 -12.42 2.95
C ASP A 452 -53.38 -11.63 1.78
N ASP A 453 -53.08 -10.34 1.99
CA ASP A 453 -52.55 -9.45 0.95
C ASP A 453 -51.17 -9.85 0.40
N ARG A 454 -50.45 -10.73 1.11
CA ARG A 454 -49.07 -11.12 0.84
C ARG A 454 -48.89 -12.62 0.65
N TRP A 455 -49.67 -13.45 1.32
CA TRP A 455 -49.49 -14.88 1.40
C TRP A 455 -50.78 -15.66 1.17
N ILE A 456 -50.63 -16.83 0.55
CA ILE A 456 -51.59 -17.92 0.57
C ILE A 456 -51.06 -18.95 1.56
N THR A 457 -51.78 -19.15 2.65
CA THR A 457 -51.43 -20.04 3.75
C THR A 457 -52.22 -21.33 3.64
N ILE A 458 -51.53 -22.46 3.59
CA ILE A 458 -52.09 -23.81 3.57
C ILE A 458 -51.65 -24.49 4.86
N ASP A 459 -52.59 -24.68 5.78
CA ASP A 459 -52.38 -25.35 7.06
C ASP A 459 -52.89 -26.79 6.96
N ILE A 460 -52.01 -27.77 7.12
CA ILE A 460 -52.33 -29.21 7.16
C ILE A 460 -52.12 -29.69 8.59
N VAL A 461 -53.22 -30.02 9.26
CA VAL A 461 -53.25 -30.46 10.66
C VAL A 461 -53.55 -31.95 10.72
N ASP A 462 -52.65 -32.71 11.35
CA ASP A 462 -52.87 -34.11 11.71
C ASP A 462 -53.19 -34.25 13.21
N ARG A 463 -53.75 -35.39 13.62
CA ARG A 463 -53.97 -35.76 15.03
C ARG A 463 -53.08 -36.92 15.46
N GLY A 464 -51.84 -36.91 14.98
CA GLY A 464 -50.85 -37.94 15.23
C GLY A 464 -50.05 -37.77 16.52
N VAL A 465 -48.90 -38.44 16.57
CA VAL A 465 -47.99 -38.47 17.74
C VAL A 465 -47.33 -37.11 18.04
N GLY A 466 -47.40 -36.17 17.10
CA GLY A 466 -46.81 -34.83 17.23
C GLY A 466 -45.29 -34.80 17.03
N VAL A 467 -44.75 -33.60 16.90
CA VAL A 467 -43.29 -33.36 16.79
C VAL A 467 -42.76 -32.58 18.00
N PRO A 468 -41.79 -33.14 18.75
CA PRO A 468 -41.16 -32.44 19.87
C PRO A 468 -40.51 -31.11 19.43
N PRO A 469 -40.54 -30.05 20.27
CA PRO A 469 -39.96 -28.75 19.94
C PRO A 469 -38.54 -28.77 19.35
N PRO A 470 -37.56 -29.51 19.91
CA PRO A 470 -36.18 -29.48 19.40
C PRO A 470 -36.01 -30.17 18.04
N LEU A 471 -37.04 -30.88 17.56
CA LEU A 471 -36.99 -31.66 16.32
C LEU A 471 -37.71 -30.98 15.16
N ARG A 472 -38.48 -29.92 15.38
CA ARG A 472 -39.34 -29.29 14.34
C ARG A 472 -38.57 -28.71 13.15
N GLU A 473 -37.34 -28.25 13.34
CA GLU A 473 -36.49 -27.87 12.20
C GLU A 473 -35.78 -29.08 11.60
N LYS A 474 -35.38 -30.05 12.44
CA LYS A 474 -34.62 -31.23 12.02
C LYS A 474 -35.43 -32.18 11.14
N ILE A 475 -36.76 -32.23 11.29
CA ILE A 475 -37.63 -33.08 10.44
C ILE A 475 -37.59 -32.71 8.96
N PHE A 476 -37.08 -31.53 8.61
CA PHE A 476 -36.87 -31.12 7.22
C PHE A 476 -35.47 -31.45 6.70
N GLU A 477 -34.57 -31.96 7.54
CA GLU A 477 -33.25 -32.44 7.12
C GLU A 477 -33.36 -33.77 6.36
N GLU A 478 -32.49 -33.97 5.39
CA GLU A 478 -32.45 -35.17 4.55
C GLU A 478 -32.16 -36.44 5.39
N PHE A 479 -33.00 -37.46 5.17
CA PHE A 479 -32.94 -38.75 5.87
C PHE A 479 -33.18 -38.66 7.38
N TYR A 480 -33.66 -37.52 7.90
CA TYR A 480 -33.94 -37.39 9.32
C TYR A 480 -35.24 -38.12 9.69
N ARG A 481 -35.20 -38.85 10.82
CA ARG A 481 -36.33 -39.58 11.40
C ARG A 481 -36.29 -39.45 12.92
N VAL A 482 -37.43 -39.20 13.55
CA VAL A 482 -37.54 -38.90 14.99
C VAL A 482 -37.24 -40.11 15.89
N ASP A 483 -37.55 -41.34 15.47
CA ASP A 483 -37.25 -42.55 16.27
C ASP A 483 -37.13 -43.81 15.40
N GLU A 484 -36.06 -44.60 15.56
CA GLU A 484 -35.87 -45.91 14.89
C GLU A 484 -36.72 -47.02 15.52
N ARG A 485 -37.08 -46.91 16.82
CA ARG A 485 -37.71 -48.01 17.60
C ARG A 485 -39.23 -48.14 17.41
N LEU A 486 -39.94 -47.05 17.14
CA LEU A 486 -41.37 -47.05 16.75
C LEU A 486 -41.55 -47.22 15.22
N SER A 487 -40.48 -47.00 14.47
CA SER A 487 -40.44 -46.95 12.99
C SER A 487 -40.30 -48.29 12.28
N ALA A 488 -40.01 -49.39 12.99
CA ALA A 488 -39.76 -50.69 12.34
C ALA A 488 -40.95 -51.21 11.52
N ARG A 489 -42.16 -50.68 11.72
CA ARG A 489 -43.36 -50.97 10.92
C ARG A 489 -43.77 -49.90 9.91
N GLN A 490 -43.19 -48.68 9.96
CA GLN A 490 -43.62 -47.57 9.10
C GLN A 490 -42.58 -47.23 8.03
N SER A 491 -42.99 -47.40 6.77
CA SER A 491 -42.18 -47.16 5.58
C SER A 491 -41.99 -45.64 5.31
N GLY A 492 -40.74 -45.17 5.36
CA GLY A 492 -40.39 -43.78 5.05
C GLY A 492 -38.90 -43.61 4.80
N THR A 493 -38.54 -42.83 3.79
CA THR A 493 -37.15 -42.62 3.34
C THR A 493 -36.49 -41.40 4.02
N GLY A 494 -37.25 -40.63 4.81
CA GLY A 494 -36.79 -39.37 5.41
C GLY A 494 -36.51 -38.24 4.40
N LEU A 495 -36.91 -38.39 3.13
CA LEU A 495 -36.71 -37.36 2.09
C LEU A 495 -37.96 -36.52 1.80
N GLY A 496 -39.16 -37.00 2.15
CA GLY A 496 -40.42 -36.35 1.75
C GLY A 496 -40.56 -34.90 2.24
N LEU A 497 -40.26 -34.63 3.51
CA LEU A 497 -40.34 -33.26 4.05
C LEU A 497 -39.21 -32.37 3.54
N ALA A 498 -38.02 -32.91 3.32
CA ALA A 498 -36.91 -32.18 2.71
C ALA A 498 -37.26 -31.74 1.28
N ILE A 499 -37.85 -32.64 0.49
CA ILE A 499 -38.35 -32.35 -0.86
C ILE A 499 -39.48 -31.30 -0.80
N ALA A 500 -40.47 -31.47 0.08
CA ALA A 500 -41.57 -30.52 0.24
C ALA A 500 -41.07 -29.12 0.62
N ARG A 501 -40.14 -29.02 1.58
CA ARG A 501 -39.53 -27.75 2.00
C ARG A 501 -38.79 -27.11 0.84
N ARG A 502 -37.99 -27.89 0.10
CA ARG A 502 -37.23 -27.38 -1.04
C ARG A 502 -38.14 -26.84 -2.14
N ILE A 503 -39.19 -27.58 -2.51
CA ILE A 503 -40.16 -27.14 -3.51
C ILE A 503 -40.79 -25.81 -3.07
N VAL A 504 -41.28 -25.73 -1.83
CA VAL A 504 -41.91 -24.51 -1.31
C VAL A 504 -40.93 -23.33 -1.29
N GLU A 505 -39.67 -23.55 -0.88
CA GLU A 505 -38.62 -22.52 -0.88
C GLU A 505 -38.25 -22.06 -2.30
N ASP A 506 -38.18 -22.99 -3.27
CA ASP A 506 -37.94 -22.67 -4.69
C ASP A 506 -39.10 -21.86 -5.31
N HIS A 507 -40.29 -21.93 -4.71
CA HIS A 507 -41.46 -21.10 -5.02
C HIS A 507 -41.51 -19.79 -4.22
N ASN A 508 -40.40 -19.40 -3.58
CA ASN A 508 -40.29 -18.24 -2.68
C ASN A 508 -41.24 -18.29 -1.47
N GLY A 509 -41.71 -19.49 -1.12
CA GLY A 509 -42.56 -19.73 0.03
C GLY A 509 -41.78 -20.16 1.27
N ARG A 510 -42.54 -20.56 2.29
CA ARG A 510 -42.01 -21.10 3.54
C ARG A 510 -42.83 -22.32 3.99
N LEU A 511 -42.15 -23.38 4.41
CA LEU A 511 -42.77 -24.54 5.06
C LEU A 511 -42.30 -24.60 6.53
N THR A 512 -43.24 -24.54 7.47
CA THR A 512 -42.97 -24.60 8.92
C THR A 512 -43.77 -25.68 9.63
N CYS A 513 -43.24 -26.14 10.77
CA CYS A 513 -43.91 -27.06 11.67
C CYS A 513 -44.26 -26.35 12.98
N HIS A 514 -45.54 -26.36 13.35
CA HIS A 514 -46.08 -25.72 14.53
C HIS A 514 -46.62 -26.74 15.54
N PRO A 515 -46.63 -26.41 16.85
CA PRO A 515 -47.27 -27.25 17.86
C PRO A 515 -48.77 -27.36 17.61
N GLN A 516 -49.30 -28.58 17.73
CA GLN A 516 -50.73 -28.88 17.81
C GLN A 516 -50.91 -29.98 18.86
N GLN A 517 -52.01 -29.97 19.61
CA GLN A 517 -52.33 -31.07 20.53
C GLN A 517 -53.79 -31.51 20.37
N PRO A 518 -54.04 -32.80 20.03
CA PRO A 518 -53.06 -33.79 19.57
C PRO A 518 -52.49 -33.47 18.17
N GLY A 519 -51.30 -33.99 17.82
CA GLY A 519 -50.76 -33.99 16.46
C GLY A 519 -49.78 -32.87 16.08
N THR A 520 -49.76 -32.51 14.79
CA THR A 520 -48.83 -31.52 14.23
C THR A 520 -49.55 -30.61 13.23
N LEU A 521 -49.16 -29.34 13.18
CA LEU A 521 -49.55 -28.41 12.12
C LEU A 521 -48.36 -28.18 11.19
N PHE A 522 -48.50 -28.54 9.92
CA PHE A 522 -47.61 -28.11 8.85
C PHE A 522 -48.22 -26.92 8.12
N ARG A 523 -47.47 -25.82 8.01
CA ARG A 523 -47.91 -24.60 7.35
C ARG A 523 -47.05 -24.33 6.12
N ILE A 524 -47.68 -24.28 4.95
CA ILE A 524 -47.08 -23.75 3.72
C ILE A 524 -47.56 -22.31 3.55
N GLU A 525 -46.63 -21.39 3.30
CA GLU A 525 -46.91 -20.00 2.93
C GLU A 525 -46.34 -19.76 1.54
N LEU A 526 -47.18 -19.45 0.55
CA LEU A 526 -46.78 -19.09 -0.81
C LEU A 526 -47.08 -17.61 -1.07
N PRO A 527 -46.22 -16.85 -1.78
CA PRO A 527 -46.53 -15.47 -2.11
C PRO A 527 -47.81 -15.38 -2.94
N ALA A 528 -48.77 -14.56 -2.50
CA ALA A 528 -49.98 -14.31 -3.26
C ALA A 528 -49.61 -13.53 -4.53
N HIS A 529 -49.98 -14.05 -5.69
CA HIS A 529 -49.79 -13.32 -6.94
C HIS A 529 -50.80 -12.17 -6.99
N ARG A 530 -50.33 -10.98 -7.37
CA ARG A 530 -51.21 -9.83 -7.59
C ARG A 530 -51.59 -9.84 -9.06
N SER A 531 -52.89 -9.96 -9.31
CA SER A 531 -53.50 -9.84 -10.63
C SER A 531 -53.16 -8.50 -11.29
#